data_AF-A0A7W6BPU4-F1
#
_entry.id   AF-A0A7W6BPU4-F1
#
_cell.length_a   1.000
_cell.length_b   1.000
_cell.length_c   1.000
_cell.angle_alpha   90.00
_cell.angle_beta   90.00
_cell.angle_gamma   90.00
#
_symmetry.space_group_name_H-M   'P 1'
#
loop_
_entity.id
_entity.type
_entity.pdbx_description
1 polymer ?
#
loop_
_entity_poly.entity_id
_entity_poly.type
_entity_poly.pdbx_seq_one_letter_code
_entity_poly.pdbx_strand_id
1 'polypeptide(L)'
;MAERSDLLSDLDDLDFTRLLLADMHDDLHGKVSRFRQLEDLMSAIGSRRSMLPGGEVAYTAWVEARSSFVHGNFLATVLLAQALAEQMLAAMLTLGIDAEPIPPKIDFRKTLKRCRARDMISQRDADDLERLMEMRNPLSHHRLINDPSNLSRRVIDERISGEERLRRDATFAISMAVRLLALPMIRLGD
;
A
#
# COMPACT_ATOMS: atom_id res chain seq x y z
N MET A 1 48.09 2.96 7.61
CA MET A 1 46.92 2.51 8.38
C MET A 1 45.94 3.67 8.40
N ALA A 2 44.84 3.56 7.67
CA ALA A 2 43.95 4.67 7.36
C ALA A 2 43.08 5.04 8.58
N GLU A 3 43.13 6.30 8.98
CA GLU A 3 42.21 6.92 9.93
C GLU A 3 40.83 7.04 9.28
N ARG A 4 39.89 6.23 9.74
CA ARG A 4 38.46 6.39 9.46
C ARG A 4 37.95 7.48 10.41
N SER A 5 38.34 8.72 10.13
CA SER A 5 37.80 9.90 10.81
C SER A 5 36.30 9.99 10.55
N ASP A 6 35.57 10.37 11.60
CA ASP A 6 34.14 10.19 11.84
C ASP A 6 33.22 10.46 10.63
N LEU A 7 32.45 9.43 10.28
CA LEU A 7 31.35 9.49 9.29
C LEU A 7 30.04 9.99 9.92
N LEU A 8 30.03 10.32 11.21
CA LEU A 8 28.85 10.70 11.98
C LEU A 8 29.04 12.11 12.54
N SER A 9 27.96 12.89 12.59
CA SER A 9 27.99 14.30 12.99
C SER A 9 28.33 14.49 14.46
N ASP A 10 29.08 15.55 14.81
CA ASP A 10 29.41 16.00 16.17
C ASP A 10 28.21 16.54 16.98
N LEU A 11 26.98 16.13 16.64
CA LEU A 11 25.76 16.60 17.29
C LEU A 11 25.53 15.87 18.61
N ASP A 12 25.20 16.63 19.65
CA ASP A 12 24.78 16.09 20.94
C ASP A 12 23.38 15.43 20.82
N ASP A 13 23.06 14.51 21.72
CA ASP A 13 21.77 13.79 21.74
C ASP A 13 20.58 14.75 21.81
N LEU A 14 20.76 15.90 22.45
CA LEU A 14 19.75 16.96 22.52
C LEU A 14 19.48 17.60 21.15
N ASP A 15 20.50 17.76 20.32
CA ASP A 15 20.36 18.32 18.97
C ASP A 15 19.69 17.31 18.04
N PHE A 16 20.04 16.02 18.14
CA PHE A 16 19.31 14.94 17.46
C PHE A 16 17.84 14.87 17.88
N THR A 17 17.54 15.04 19.17
CA THR A 17 16.16 15.07 19.68
C THR A 17 15.37 16.23 19.09
N ARG A 18 15.98 17.43 18.99
CA ARG A 18 15.33 18.59 18.37
C ARG A 18 15.07 18.38 16.88
N LEU A 19 16.04 17.83 16.15
CA LEU A 19 15.90 17.51 14.74
C LEU A 19 14.79 16.48 14.51
N LEU A 20 14.74 15.44 15.34
CA LEU A 20 13.67 14.44 15.27
C LEU A 20 12.29 15.05 15.56
N LEU A 21 12.17 15.90 16.57
CA LEU A 21 10.91 16.57 16.89
C LEU A 21 10.46 17.52 15.77
N ALA A 22 11.38 18.24 15.14
CA ALA A 22 11.09 19.09 13.98
C ALA A 22 10.58 18.25 12.80
N ASP A 23 11.31 17.18 12.43
CA ASP A 23 10.92 16.25 11.37
C ASP A 23 9.55 15.59 11.65
N MET A 24 9.29 15.23 12.91
CA MET A 24 8.00 14.67 13.32
C MET A 24 6.85 15.70 13.25
N HIS A 25 7.11 16.98 13.50
CA HIS A 25 6.09 18.02 13.63
C HIS A 25 5.82 18.81 12.33
N ASP A 26 6.77 18.88 11.40
CA ASP A 26 6.69 19.75 10.21
C ASP A 26 5.45 19.52 9.33
N ASP A 27 4.91 18.30 9.28
CA ASP A 27 3.64 17.98 8.59
C ASP A 27 2.55 17.43 9.54
N LEU A 28 2.43 17.98 10.75
CA LEU A 28 1.40 17.53 11.70
C LEU A 28 -0.02 17.68 11.11
N HIS A 29 -0.28 18.80 10.43
CA HIS A 29 -1.60 19.05 9.83
C HIS A 29 -1.91 18.02 8.72
N GLY A 30 -0.97 17.72 7.82
CA GLY A 30 -1.16 16.70 6.79
C GLY A 30 -1.31 15.31 7.38
N LYS A 31 -0.54 14.96 8.41
CA LYS A 31 -0.67 13.68 9.15
C LYS A 31 -2.09 13.53 9.73
N VAL A 32 -2.61 14.55 10.40
CA VAL A 32 -3.98 14.55 10.94
C VAL A 32 -5.02 14.40 9.83
N SER A 33 -4.87 15.12 8.72
CA SER A 33 -5.80 15.02 7.59
C SER A 33 -5.81 13.62 6.98
N ARG A 34 -4.65 13.00 6.78
CA ARG A 34 -4.52 11.64 6.21
C ARG A 34 -5.00 10.58 7.20
N PHE A 35 -4.77 10.77 8.49
CA PHE A 35 -5.31 9.90 9.53
C PHE A 35 -6.85 9.92 9.53
N ARG A 36 -7.46 11.12 9.49
CA ARG A 36 -8.93 11.24 9.37
C ARG A 36 -9.45 10.52 8.13
N GLN A 37 -8.83 10.75 6.97
CA GLN A 37 -9.19 10.08 5.73
C GLN A 37 -9.15 8.54 5.87
N LEU A 38 -8.12 8.00 6.52
CA LEU A 38 -7.99 6.56 6.75
C LEU A 38 -9.07 6.03 7.70
N GLU A 39 -9.36 6.75 8.78
CA GLU A 39 -10.42 6.36 9.72
C GLU A 39 -11.81 6.43 9.07
N ASP A 40 -12.07 7.43 8.22
CA ASP A 40 -13.31 7.53 7.44
C ASP A 40 -13.47 6.31 6.51
N LEU A 41 -12.40 5.94 5.81
CA LEU A 41 -12.36 4.75 4.95
C LEU A 41 -12.64 3.46 5.74
N MET A 42 -12.02 3.31 6.91
CA MET A 42 -12.22 2.15 7.78
C MET A 42 -13.62 2.10 8.37
N SER A 43 -14.18 3.24 8.77
CA SER A 43 -15.52 3.33 9.36
C SER A 43 -16.61 2.89 8.38
N ALA A 44 -16.42 3.15 7.08
CA ALA A 44 -17.33 2.74 6.02
C ALA A 44 -17.47 1.22 5.88
N ILE A 45 -16.50 0.44 6.40
CA ILE A 45 -16.58 -1.02 6.42
C ILE A 45 -17.59 -1.48 7.48
N GLY A 46 -17.68 -0.80 8.63
CA GLY A 46 -18.52 -1.16 9.77
C GLY A 46 -17.81 -2.02 10.82
N SER A 47 -18.45 -2.25 11.97
CA SER A 47 -17.84 -2.81 13.20
C SER A 47 -17.50 -4.30 13.18
N ARG A 48 -17.80 -5.03 12.09
CA ARG A 48 -17.48 -6.47 12.00
C ARG A 48 -15.98 -6.67 11.84
N ARG A 49 -15.42 -7.60 12.62
CA ARG A 49 -14.00 -7.95 12.58
C ARG A 49 -13.69 -8.61 11.23
N SER A 50 -12.70 -8.08 10.52
CA SER A 50 -12.12 -8.71 9.33
C SER A 50 -11.07 -9.73 9.77
N MET A 51 -11.09 -10.93 9.19
CA MET A 51 -9.88 -11.74 9.14
C MET A 51 -8.83 -11.02 8.29
N LEU A 52 -7.56 -11.33 8.51
CA LEU A 52 -6.49 -10.87 7.64
C LEU A 52 -5.79 -12.12 7.08
N PRO A 53 -6.37 -12.75 6.04
CA PRO A 53 -5.79 -13.93 5.42
C PRO A 53 -4.47 -13.54 4.72
N GLY A 54 -3.49 -14.43 4.73
CA GLY A 54 -2.14 -14.16 4.22
C GLY A 54 -1.06 -14.07 5.31
N GLY A 55 -1.42 -14.25 6.58
CA GLY A 55 -0.49 -14.41 7.69
C GLY A 55 0.28 -13.14 8.05
N GLU A 56 1.47 -13.32 8.63
CA GLU A 56 2.29 -12.23 9.17
C GLU A 56 2.64 -11.18 8.11
N VAL A 57 2.93 -11.60 6.88
CA VAL A 57 3.29 -10.68 5.79
C VAL A 57 2.14 -9.75 5.46
N ALA A 58 0.92 -10.29 5.37
CA ALA A 58 -0.27 -9.49 5.10
C ALA A 58 -0.57 -8.55 6.28
N TYR A 59 -0.46 -9.03 7.53
CA TYR A 59 -0.69 -8.21 8.71
C TYR A 59 0.30 -7.04 8.81
N THR A 60 1.60 -7.33 8.68
CA THR A 60 2.65 -6.32 8.71
C THR A 60 2.50 -5.32 7.57
N ALA A 61 2.21 -5.79 6.35
CA ALA A 61 1.96 -4.91 5.20
C ALA A 61 0.79 -3.96 5.47
N TRP A 62 -0.29 -4.42 6.10
CA TRP A 62 -1.41 -3.57 6.48
C TRP A 62 -1.02 -2.51 7.51
N VAL A 63 -0.36 -2.90 8.60
CA VAL A 63 0.07 -1.99 9.67
C VAL A 63 1.03 -0.93 9.12
N GLU A 64 2.02 -1.35 8.34
CA GLU A 64 3.01 -0.46 7.74
C GLU A 64 2.40 0.43 6.66
N ALA A 65 1.44 -0.06 5.86
CA ALA A 65 0.77 0.76 4.83
C ALA A 65 -0.01 1.92 5.46
N ARG A 66 -0.74 1.65 6.56
CA ARG A 66 -1.46 2.68 7.32
C ARG A 66 -0.50 3.73 7.87
N SER A 67 0.55 3.29 8.56
CA SER A 67 1.55 4.20 9.12
C SER A 67 2.21 5.03 8.03
N SER A 68 2.64 4.39 6.93
CA SER A 68 3.25 5.06 5.78
C SER A 68 2.33 6.10 5.17
N PHE A 69 1.04 5.79 5.02
CA PHE A 69 0.07 6.73 4.46
C PHE A 69 -0.08 7.97 5.34
N VAL A 70 -0.21 7.79 6.66
CA VAL A 70 -0.30 8.90 7.62
C VAL A 70 0.96 9.75 7.56
N HIS A 71 2.14 9.16 7.45
CA HIS A 71 3.42 9.89 7.39
C HIS A 71 3.76 10.49 6.03
N GLY A 72 2.94 10.30 4.99
CA GLY A 72 3.23 10.84 3.65
C GLY A 72 4.22 9.99 2.83
N ASN A 73 4.54 8.78 3.29
CA ASN A 73 5.40 7.83 2.59
C ASN A 73 4.61 7.12 1.47
N PHE A 74 4.11 7.89 0.50
CA PHE A 74 3.14 7.44 -0.50
C PHE A 74 3.62 6.27 -1.37
N LEU A 75 4.91 6.27 -1.72
CA LEU A 75 5.54 5.17 -2.46
C LEU A 75 5.45 3.86 -1.67
N ALA A 76 5.79 3.90 -0.38
CA ALA A 76 5.72 2.76 0.50
C ALA A 76 4.27 2.29 0.66
N THR A 77 3.31 3.22 0.83
CA THR A 77 1.89 2.88 0.90
C THR A 77 1.42 2.07 -0.31
N VAL A 78 1.79 2.48 -1.53
CA VAL A 78 1.41 1.74 -2.76
C VAL A 78 1.98 0.33 -2.74
N LEU A 79 3.29 0.19 -2.47
CA LEU A 79 3.96 -1.11 -2.48
C LEU A 79 3.44 -2.06 -1.38
N LEU A 80 3.18 -1.55 -0.18
CA LEU A 80 2.66 -2.33 0.93
C LEU A 80 1.20 -2.74 0.69
N ALA A 81 0.37 -1.86 0.13
CA ALA A 81 -1.00 -2.21 -0.28
C ALA A 81 -1.01 -3.30 -1.36
N GLN A 82 -0.05 -3.29 -2.28
CA GLN A 82 0.13 -4.36 -3.26
C GLN A 82 0.53 -5.69 -2.62
N ALA A 83 1.50 -5.66 -1.69
CA ALA A 83 1.92 -6.85 -0.96
C ALA A 83 0.77 -7.46 -0.17
N LEU A 84 0.01 -6.63 0.55
CA LEU A 84 -1.21 -7.03 1.26
C LEU A 84 -2.21 -7.71 0.31
N ALA A 85 -2.54 -7.04 -0.82
CA ALA A 85 -3.50 -7.56 -1.78
C ALA A 85 -3.08 -8.91 -2.34
N GLU A 86 -1.81 -9.06 -2.73
CA GLU A 86 -1.28 -10.32 -3.25
C GLU A 86 -1.38 -11.47 -2.24
N GLN A 87 -0.99 -11.22 -0.98
CA GLN A 87 -1.10 -12.22 0.09
C GLN A 87 -2.55 -12.58 0.40
N MET A 88 -3.45 -11.59 0.46
CA MET A 88 -4.87 -11.82 0.72
C MET A 88 -5.53 -12.64 -0.40
N LEU A 89 -5.33 -12.26 -1.67
CA LEU A 89 -5.89 -13.01 -2.79
C LEU A 89 -5.38 -14.46 -2.83
N ALA A 90 -4.07 -14.65 -2.60
CA ALA A 90 -3.49 -15.99 -2.58
C ALA A 90 -4.08 -16.84 -1.43
N ALA A 91 -4.23 -16.26 -0.25
CA ALA A 91 -4.81 -16.94 0.90
C ALA A 91 -6.30 -17.24 0.73
N MET A 92 -7.07 -16.38 0.05
CA MET A 92 -8.47 -16.66 -0.27
C MET A 92 -8.61 -17.92 -1.15
N LEU A 93 -7.68 -18.17 -2.08
CA LEU A 93 -7.70 -19.38 -2.91
C LEU A 93 -7.34 -20.66 -2.13
N THR A 94 -6.66 -20.55 -0.99
CA THR A 94 -6.18 -21.72 -0.21
C THR A 94 -6.97 -22.01 1.06
N LEU A 95 -7.69 -21.03 1.62
CA LEU A 95 -8.42 -21.17 2.88
C LEU A 95 -9.90 -21.58 2.71
N GLY A 96 -10.38 -21.76 1.48
CA GLY A 96 -11.78 -22.11 1.18
C GLY A 96 -12.06 -23.62 1.09
N ILE A 97 -13.35 -23.98 1.08
CA ILE A 97 -13.83 -25.37 0.86
C ILE A 97 -13.35 -25.93 -0.48
N ASP A 98 -13.20 -25.06 -1.49
CA ASP A 98 -12.66 -25.39 -2.81
C ASP A 98 -11.16 -25.05 -2.94
N ALA A 99 -10.39 -25.19 -1.86
CA ALA A 99 -8.96 -24.86 -1.84
C ALA A 99 -8.22 -25.50 -3.03
N GLU A 100 -7.54 -24.66 -3.83
CA GLU A 100 -6.76 -25.14 -4.96
C GLU A 100 -5.30 -25.34 -4.55
N PRO A 101 -4.63 -26.40 -5.03
CA PRO A 101 -3.17 -26.40 -5.06
C PRO A 101 -2.68 -25.29 -5.99
N ILE A 102 -2.36 -24.13 -5.40
CA ILE A 102 -1.60 -23.10 -6.10
C ILE A 102 -0.11 -23.47 -6.14
N PRO A 103 0.60 -23.14 -7.23
CA PRO A 103 2.03 -23.38 -7.30
C PRO A 103 2.76 -22.58 -6.20
N PRO A 104 3.96 -23.03 -5.77
CA PRO A 104 4.73 -22.37 -4.70
C PRO A 104 5.00 -20.88 -4.94
N LYS A 105 4.99 -20.47 -6.21
CA LYS A 105 5.06 -19.08 -6.64
C LYS A 105 4.02 -18.86 -7.73
N ILE A 106 2.98 -18.11 -7.39
CA ILE A 106 1.97 -17.64 -8.35
C ILE A 106 2.14 -16.14 -8.57
N ASP A 107 1.96 -15.71 -9.82
CA ASP A 107 1.99 -14.28 -10.15
C ASP A 107 0.69 -13.60 -9.72
N PHE A 108 0.78 -12.40 -9.16
CA PHE A 108 -0.37 -11.62 -8.68
C PHE A 108 -1.51 -11.54 -9.71
N ARG A 109 -1.22 -11.37 -11.01
CA ARG A 109 -2.26 -11.24 -12.04
C ARG A 109 -2.96 -12.58 -12.27
N LYS A 110 -2.22 -13.68 -12.17
CA LYS A 110 -2.79 -15.04 -12.27
C LYS A 110 -3.68 -15.35 -11.06
N THR A 111 -3.25 -14.95 -9.85
CA THR A 111 -4.06 -15.07 -8.63
C THR A 111 -5.37 -14.30 -8.75
N LEU A 112 -5.31 -13.06 -9.24
CA LEU A 112 -6.49 -12.22 -9.45
C LEU A 112 -7.49 -12.85 -10.41
N LYS A 113 -7.01 -13.34 -11.57
CA LYS A 113 -7.85 -14.03 -12.55
C LYS A 113 -8.56 -15.24 -11.96
N ARG A 114 -7.88 -16.02 -11.10
CA ARG A 114 -8.47 -17.17 -10.42
C ARG A 114 -9.53 -16.75 -9.39
N CYS A 115 -9.28 -15.71 -8.59
CA CYS A 115 -10.26 -15.19 -7.65
C CYS A 115 -11.53 -14.70 -8.37
N ARG A 116 -11.35 -13.97 -9.48
CA ARG A 116 -12.46 -13.49 -10.32
C ARG A 116 -13.26 -14.64 -10.94
N ALA A 117 -12.58 -15.67 -11.45
CA ALA A 117 -13.25 -16.83 -12.06
C ALA A 117 -14.12 -17.64 -11.08
N ARG A 118 -13.97 -17.39 -9.78
CA ARG A 118 -14.74 -18.02 -8.69
C ARG A 118 -15.69 -17.05 -8.01
N ASP A 119 -15.92 -15.87 -8.60
CA ASP A 119 -16.77 -14.81 -8.05
C ASP A 119 -16.40 -14.38 -6.61
N MET A 120 -15.14 -14.59 -6.20
CA MET A 120 -14.63 -14.16 -4.88
C MET A 120 -14.47 -12.64 -4.79
N ILE A 121 -14.32 -11.98 -5.93
CA ILE A 121 -14.17 -10.54 -6.06
C ILE A 121 -15.06 -10.03 -7.19
N SER A 122 -15.59 -8.83 -7.03
CA SER A 122 -16.38 -8.19 -8.06
C SER A 122 -15.53 -7.81 -9.27
N GLN A 123 -16.16 -7.62 -10.44
CA GLN A 123 -15.48 -7.10 -11.62
C GLN A 123 -14.77 -5.78 -11.34
N ARG A 124 -15.46 -4.88 -10.63
CA ARG A 124 -14.96 -3.57 -10.29
C ARG A 124 -13.72 -3.64 -9.41
N ASP A 125 -13.72 -4.52 -8.40
CA ASP A 125 -12.54 -4.72 -7.56
C ASP A 125 -11.40 -5.35 -8.34
N ALA A 126 -11.69 -6.25 -9.28
CA ALA A 126 -10.67 -6.81 -10.16
C ALA A 126 -10.02 -5.75 -11.04
N ASP A 127 -10.80 -4.88 -11.69
CA ASP A 127 -10.27 -3.79 -12.54
C ASP A 127 -9.41 -2.81 -11.72
N ASP A 128 -9.86 -2.46 -10.52
CA ASP A 128 -9.09 -1.60 -9.62
C ASP A 128 -7.82 -2.30 -9.08
N LEU A 129 -7.85 -3.62 -8.85
CA LEU A 129 -6.66 -4.39 -8.48
C LEU A 129 -5.66 -4.46 -9.64
N GLU A 130 -6.12 -4.61 -10.88
CA GLU A 130 -5.25 -4.51 -12.06
C GLU A 130 -4.61 -3.13 -12.16
N ARG A 131 -5.38 -2.07 -11.95
CA ARG A 131 -4.85 -0.71 -11.87
C ARG A 131 -3.81 -0.56 -10.76
N LEU A 132 -4.08 -1.12 -9.57
CA LEU A 132 -3.12 -1.12 -8.46
C LEU A 132 -1.82 -1.85 -8.86
N MET A 133 -1.91 -2.97 -9.57
CA MET A 133 -0.75 -3.71 -10.09
C MET A 133 0.11 -2.86 -11.03
N GLU A 134 -0.51 -2.09 -11.92
CA GLU A 134 0.18 -1.24 -12.88
C GLU A 134 0.96 -0.09 -12.22
N MET A 135 0.51 0.37 -11.04
CA MET A 135 1.20 1.42 -10.28
C MET A 135 2.61 1.01 -9.83
N ARG A 136 2.90 -0.29 -9.62
CA ARG A 136 4.24 -0.76 -9.22
C ARG A 136 5.29 -0.46 -10.28
N ASN A 137 4.92 -0.60 -11.54
CA ASN A 137 5.86 -0.65 -12.64
C ASN A 137 6.70 0.63 -12.79
N PRO A 138 6.14 1.85 -12.72
CA PRO A 138 6.94 3.07 -12.72
C PRO A 138 7.62 3.38 -11.39
N LEU A 139 7.21 2.71 -10.31
CA LEU A 139 7.72 2.92 -8.95
C LEU A 139 8.89 2.00 -8.58
N SER A 140 8.93 0.80 -9.15
CA SER A 140 9.97 -0.21 -8.88
C SER A 140 10.97 -0.39 -10.02
N HIS A 141 10.70 0.15 -11.21
CA HIS A 141 11.59 0.04 -12.36
C HIS A 141 11.84 1.42 -12.97
N HIS A 142 13.10 1.71 -13.30
CA HIS A 142 13.48 2.94 -13.98
C HIS A 142 12.77 3.05 -15.34
N ARG A 143 12.15 4.21 -15.61
CA ARG A 143 11.45 4.52 -16.86
C ARG A 143 12.05 5.74 -17.51
N LEU A 144 12.25 5.68 -18.83
CA LEU A 144 12.64 6.83 -19.63
C LEU A 144 11.52 7.87 -19.65
N ILE A 145 11.88 9.15 -19.87
CA ILE A 145 10.93 10.27 -19.85
C ILE A 145 9.87 10.23 -20.96
N ASN A 146 10.10 9.43 -22.00
CA ASN A 146 9.14 9.19 -23.09
C ASN A 146 8.15 8.07 -22.77
N ASP A 147 8.32 7.33 -21.68
CA ASP A 147 7.36 6.34 -21.22
C ASP A 147 6.14 7.05 -20.59
N PRO A 148 4.91 6.80 -21.06
CA PRO A 148 3.70 7.40 -20.50
C PRO A 148 3.48 7.10 -19.01
N SER A 149 4.06 6.01 -18.50
CA SER A 149 3.98 5.64 -17.08
C SER A 149 5.00 6.37 -16.19
N ASN A 150 6.00 7.04 -16.78
CA ASN A 150 7.01 7.79 -16.03
C ASN A 150 6.37 8.92 -15.19
N LEU A 151 6.79 9.05 -13.93
CA LEU A 151 6.22 10.04 -13.01
C LEU A 151 6.38 11.48 -13.52
N SER A 152 7.59 11.86 -13.95
CA SER A 152 7.87 13.20 -14.48
C SER A 152 7.07 13.48 -15.75
N ARG A 153 6.89 12.47 -16.62
CA ARG A 153 6.04 12.61 -17.81
C ARG A 153 4.57 12.86 -17.44
N ARG A 154 4.03 12.07 -16.50
CA ARG A 154 2.66 12.22 -16.01
C ARG A 154 2.42 13.56 -15.33
N VAL A 155 3.40 14.08 -14.58
CA VAL A 155 3.35 15.42 -13.96
C VAL A 155 3.19 16.52 -15.02
N ILE A 156 3.92 16.42 -16.14
CA ILE A 156 3.82 17.36 -17.25
C ILE A 156 2.44 17.25 -17.91
N ASP A 157 2.00 16.03 -18.21
CA ASP A 157 0.76 15.79 -18.94
C ASP A 157 -0.49 16.19 -18.11
N GLU A 158 -0.50 15.90 -16.81
CA GLU A 158 -1.65 16.16 -15.91
C GLU A 158 -1.59 17.52 -15.20
N ARG A 159 -0.47 18.24 -15.30
CA ARG A 159 -0.25 19.56 -14.66
C ARG A 159 -0.50 19.56 -13.15
N ILE A 160 -0.15 18.47 -12.47
CA ILE A 160 -0.16 18.33 -11.02
C ILE A 160 1.25 18.03 -10.51
N SER A 161 1.57 18.43 -9.27
CA SER A 161 2.87 18.12 -8.68
C SER A 161 3.09 16.61 -8.54
N GLY A 162 4.36 16.17 -8.57
CA GLY A 162 4.70 14.76 -8.36
C GLY A 162 4.24 14.24 -7.01
N GLU A 163 4.32 15.07 -5.97
CA GLU A 163 3.80 14.77 -4.64
C GLU A 163 2.28 14.56 -4.65
N GLU A 164 1.51 15.46 -5.26
CA GLU A 164 0.06 15.32 -5.38
C GLU A 164 -0.31 14.06 -6.16
N ARG A 165 0.46 13.71 -7.20
CA ARG A 165 0.27 12.46 -7.92
C ARG A 165 0.49 11.25 -7.01
N LEU A 166 1.63 11.20 -6.32
CA LEU A 166 1.94 10.09 -5.42
C LEU A 166 0.89 9.97 -4.31
N ARG A 167 0.42 11.10 -3.77
CA ARG A 167 -0.68 11.14 -2.79
C ARG A 167 -1.96 10.54 -3.34
N ARG A 168 -2.33 10.81 -4.60
CA ARG A 168 -3.51 10.22 -5.26
C ARG A 168 -3.35 8.72 -5.46
N ASP A 169 -2.19 8.28 -5.95
CA ASP A 169 -1.90 6.85 -6.15
C ASP A 169 -1.92 6.10 -4.80
N ALA A 170 -1.36 6.68 -3.73
CA ALA A 170 -1.41 6.12 -2.37
C ALA A 170 -2.83 6.12 -1.77
N THR A 171 -3.60 7.20 -1.99
CA THR A 171 -5.02 7.27 -1.58
C THR A 171 -5.83 6.15 -2.22
N PHE A 172 -5.63 5.93 -3.52
CA PHE A 172 -6.27 4.82 -4.22
C PHE A 172 -5.83 3.48 -3.64
N ALA A 173 -4.52 3.27 -3.46
CA ALA A 173 -3.96 2.01 -2.96
C ALA A 173 -4.45 1.66 -1.55
N ILE A 174 -4.47 2.62 -0.61
CA ILE A 174 -4.96 2.37 0.74
C ILE A 174 -6.48 2.13 0.75
N SER A 175 -7.24 2.82 -0.11
CA SER A 175 -8.68 2.56 -0.28
C SER A 175 -8.93 1.15 -0.81
N MET A 176 -8.09 0.65 -1.72
CA MET A 176 -8.16 -0.74 -2.21
C MET A 176 -7.89 -1.75 -1.10
N ALA A 177 -6.84 -1.54 -0.31
CA ALA A 177 -6.52 -2.38 0.85
C ALA A 177 -7.70 -2.46 1.83
N VAL A 178 -8.29 -1.31 2.15
CA VAL A 178 -9.50 -1.20 2.99
C VAL A 178 -10.65 -2.02 2.38
N ARG A 179 -10.97 -1.84 1.09
CA ARG A 179 -12.05 -2.61 0.44
C ARG A 179 -11.80 -4.12 0.43
N LEU A 180 -10.56 -4.56 0.27
CA LEU A 180 -10.22 -5.98 0.37
C LEU A 180 -10.54 -6.55 1.76
N LEU A 181 -10.22 -5.82 2.82
CA LEU A 181 -10.59 -6.18 4.20
C LEU A 181 -12.11 -6.14 4.44
N ALA A 182 -12.86 -5.48 3.57
CA ALA A 182 -14.32 -5.41 3.63
C ALA A 182 -15.02 -6.57 2.89
N LEU A 183 -14.29 -7.41 2.14
CA LEU A 183 -14.89 -8.48 1.34
C LEU A 183 -15.67 -9.46 2.22
N PRO A 184 -16.91 -9.86 1.84
CA PRO A 184 -17.79 -10.67 2.70
C PRO A 184 -17.14 -11.94 3.23
N MET A 185 -16.42 -12.65 2.36
CA MET A 185 -15.68 -13.88 2.65
C MET A 185 -14.53 -13.72 3.66
N ILE A 186 -14.14 -12.50 3.99
CA ILE A 186 -13.09 -12.18 4.97
C ILE A 186 -13.71 -11.71 6.30
N ARG A 187 -14.99 -11.32 6.32
CA ARG A 187 -15.64 -10.81 7.53
C ARG A 187 -16.04 -11.97 8.44
N LEU A 188 -15.81 -11.80 9.74
CA LEU A 188 -16.25 -12.75 10.77
C LEU A 188 -17.63 -12.33 11.31
N GLY A 189 -18.58 -13.26 11.26
CA GLY A 189 -19.91 -13.16 11.87
C GLY A 189 -21.02 -12.87 10.87
N ASP A 190 -22.04 -13.72 10.90
CA ASP A 190 -23.37 -13.50 10.32
C ASP A 190 -24.16 -12.47 11.15
#